data_AF-A0A6G0ZC24-F1
#
_entry.id   AF-A0A6G0ZC24-F1
#
_cell.length_a   1.000
_cell.length_b   1.000
_cell.length_c   1.000
_cell.angle_alpha   90.00
_cell.angle_beta   90.00
_cell.angle_gamma   90.00
#
_symmetry.space_group_name_H-M   'P 1'
#
loop_
_entity.id
_entity.type
_entity.pdbx_description
1 polymer ?
#
loop_
_entity_poly.entity_id
_entity_poly.type
_entity_poly.pdbx_seq_one_letter_code
_entity_poly.pdbx_strand_id
1 'polypeptide(L)'
;MSGNAYGLKSFKIRRLEYDITFMYKNLNGVIDCPELLQKIGLKVPLFNSKFNPPFAIPHSKNDYFTNSPVCRLPISCNLFIILI
;
A
#
# COMPACT_ATOMS: atom_id res chain seq x y z
N MET A 1 -14.60 -4.10 23.94
CA MET A 1 -13.39 -4.23 24.78
C MET A 1 -12.18 -3.91 23.91
N SER A 2 -11.48 -2.81 24.21
CA SER A 2 -10.38 -2.31 23.38
C SER A 2 -9.14 -3.18 23.58
N GLY A 3 -8.66 -3.85 22.52
CA GLY A 3 -7.53 -4.78 22.56
C GLY A 3 -6.19 -4.17 23.01
N ASN A 4 -6.10 -2.85 23.16
CA ASN A 4 -4.87 -2.15 23.56
C ASN A 4 -4.35 -2.55 24.96
N ALA A 5 -5.18 -3.11 25.84
CA ALA A 5 -4.76 -3.56 27.17
C ALA A 5 -3.82 -4.78 27.16
N TYR A 6 -3.79 -5.56 26.07
CA TYR A 6 -2.98 -6.79 25.95
C TYR A 6 -1.71 -6.59 25.11
N GLY A 7 -1.28 -5.35 24.86
CA GLY A 7 -0.14 -5.06 23.95
C GLY A 7 -0.43 -5.38 22.48
N LEU A 8 -1.69 -5.64 22.16
CA LEU A 8 -2.15 -6.03 20.84
C LEU A 8 -2.27 -4.81 19.93
N LYS A 9 -1.52 -4.78 18.82
CA LYS A 9 -1.65 -3.74 17.79
C LYS A 9 -3.10 -3.63 17.32
N SER A 10 -3.56 -2.41 17.02
CA SER A 10 -4.88 -2.18 16.41
C SER A 10 -5.02 -2.95 15.08
N PHE A 11 -6.24 -3.40 14.77
CA PHE A 11 -6.54 -4.06 13.49
C PHE A 11 -6.11 -3.23 12.28
N LYS A 12 -6.21 -1.90 12.37
CA LYS A 12 -5.78 -0.99 11.32
C LYS A 12 -4.27 -1.10 11.05
N ILE A 13 -3.47 -1.14 12.11
CA ILE A 13 -2.00 -1.23 12.01
C ILE A 13 -1.61 -2.59 11.43
N ARG A 14 -2.21 -3.68 11.94
CA ARG A 14 -1.95 -5.02 11.43
C ARG A 14 -2.28 -5.14 9.94
N ARG A 15 -3.42 -4.58 9.51
CA ARG A 15 -3.79 -4.57 8.09
C ARG A 15 -2.78 -3.82 7.23
N LEU A 16 -2.26 -2.69 7.70
CA LEU A 16 -1.21 -1.92 7.02
C LEU A 16 0.10 -2.71 6.90
N GLU A 17 0.51 -3.41 7.95
CA GLU A 17 1.70 -4.29 7.93
C GLU A 17 1.54 -5.44 6.91
N TYR A 18 0.36 -6.06 6.85
CA TYR A 18 0.07 -7.09 5.87
C TYR A 18 0.04 -6.56 4.43
N ASP A 19 -0.55 -5.37 4.21
CA ASP A 19 -0.59 -4.73 2.89
C ASP A 19 0.84 -4.48 2.36
N ILE A 20 1.74 -3.94 3.20
CA ILE A 20 3.15 -3.70 2.83
C ILE A 20 3.91 -5.00 2.60
N THR A 21 3.75 -5.97 3.50
CA THR A 21 4.42 -7.28 3.39
C THR A 21 3.99 -8.01 2.13
N PHE A 22 2.70 -7.93 1.78
CA PHE A 22 2.15 -8.51 0.57
C PHE A 22 2.74 -7.86 -0.68
N MET A 23 2.81 -6.52 -0.72
CA MET A 23 3.44 -5.79 -1.83
C MET A 23 4.92 -6.12 -1.98
N TYR A 24 5.67 -6.18 -0.88
CA TYR A 24 7.07 -6.60 -0.89
C TYR A 24 7.24 -8.01 -1.46
N LYS A 25 6.42 -8.97 -1.03
CA LYS A 25 6.47 -10.35 -1.54
C LYS A 25 6.13 -10.43 -3.02
N ASN A 26 5.15 -9.65 -3.48
CA ASN A 26 4.76 -9.61 -4.88
C ASN A 26 5.87 -9.01 -5.76
N LEU A 27 6.46 -7.90 -5.34
CA LEU A 27 7.56 -7.24 -6.07
C LEU A 27 8.84 -8.08 -6.15
N ASN A 28 9.14 -8.87 -5.10
CA ASN A 28 10.31 -9.74 -5.09
C ASN A 28 10.06 -11.12 -5.73
N GLY A 29 8.89 -11.36 -6.34
CA GLY A 29 8.57 -12.64 -6.97
C GLY A 29 8.37 -13.80 -5.98
N VAL A 30 8.17 -13.52 -4.68
CA VAL A 30 7.80 -14.54 -3.69
C VAL A 30 6.34 -14.99 -3.90
N ILE A 31 5.52 -14.12 -4.47
CA ILE A 31 4.15 -14.41 -4.89
C ILE A 31 4.07 -14.23 -6.41
N ASP A 32 3.82 -15.33 -7.13
CA ASP A 32 3.55 -15.30 -8.56
C ASP A 32 2.13 -14.80 -8.84
N CYS A 33 1.98 -13.49 -9.01
CA CYS A 33 0.73 -12.89 -9.46
C CYS A 33 0.99 -11.70 -10.39
N PRO A 34 1.29 -11.96 -11.68
CA PRO A 34 1.62 -10.91 -12.64
C PRO A 34 0.43 -10.01 -12.96
N GLU A 35 -0.80 -10.53 -12.91
CA GLU A 35 -2.03 -9.74 -13.15
C GLU A 35 -2.20 -8.62 -12.11
N LEU A 36 -1.82 -8.89 -10.87
CA LEU A 36 -1.89 -7.89 -9.81
C LEU A 36 -0.78 -6.87 -9.95
N LEU A 37 0.43 -7.33 -10.31
CA LEU A 37 1.56 -6.46 -10.58
C LEU A 37 1.27 -5.50 -11.73
N GLN A 38 0.59 -5.96 -12.78
CA GLN A 38 0.17 -5.13 -13.92
C GLN A 38 -0.81 -4.02 -13.51
N LYS A 39 -1.63 -4.24 -12.48
CA LYS A 39 -2.59 -3.25 -11.98
C LYS A 39 -1.94 -2.18 -11.09
N ILE A 40 -0.72 -2.43 -10.61
CA ILE A 40 0.01 -1.48 -9.76
C ILE A 40 0.72 -0.48 -10.66
N GLY A 41 0.23 0.77 -10.65
CA GLY A 41 0.88 1.86 -11.38
C GLY A 41 2.14 2.34 -10.65
N LEU A 42 3.24 2.48 -11.37
CA LEU A 42 4.46 3.13 -10.88
C LEU A 42 4.47 4.59 -11.32
N LYS A 43 4.80 5.49 -10.40
CA LYS A 43 4.93 6.92 -10.67
C LYS A 43 6.41 7.24 -10.83
N VAL A 44 6.85 7.33 -12.09
CA VAL A 44 8.23 7.73 -12.42
C VAL A 44 8.28 9.27 -12.48
N PRO A 45 9.07 9.94 -11.63
CA PRO A 45 9.17 11.39 -11.66
C PRO A 45 9.96 11.85 -12.89
N LEU A 46 9.46 12.89 -13.56
CA LEU A 46 10.16 13.52 -14.70
C LEU A 46 11.35 14.38 -14.24
N PHE A 47 11.26 14.94 -13.03
CA PHE A 47 12.28 15.80 -12.43
C PHE A 47 12.46 15.43 -10.96
N ASN A 48 13.65 15.71 -10.42
CA ASN A 48 13.97 15.40 -9.03
C ASN A 48 13.25 16.36 -8.07
N SER A 49 12.01 16.03 -7.67
CA SER A 49 11.30 16.70 -6.59
C SER A 49 11.67 16.11 -5.23
N LYS A 50 11.55 16.88 -4.14
CA LYS A 50 11.74 16.38 -2.77
C LYS A 50 10.67 15.37 -2.34
N PHE A 51 9.52 15.34 -3.02
CA PHE A 51 8.40 14.46 -2.69
C PHE A 51 7.93 13.69 -3.93
N ASN A 52 8.39 12.45 -4.05
CA ASN A 52 8.03 11.55 -5.15
C ASN A 52 7.50 10.23 -4.59
N PRO A 53 6.18 10.11 -4.34
CA PRO A 53 5.60 8.83 -3.99
C PRO A 53 5.80 7.86 -5.16
N PRO A 54 6.38 6.67 -4.95
CA PRO A 54 6.76 5.77 -6.05
C PRO A 54 5.57 5.06 -6.70
N PHE A 55 4.44 4.92 -5.99
CA PHE A 55 3.26 4.27 -6.53
C PHE A 55 2.21 5.30 -6.97
N ALA A 56 1.63 5.08 -8.15
CA ALA A 56 0.48 5.82 -8.63
C ALA A 56 -0.79 5.31 -7.93
N ILE A 57 -1.61 6.22 -7.44
CA ILE A 57 -2.86 5.90 -6.76
C ILE A 57 -4.00 6.11 -7.75
N PRO A 58 -4.80 5.08 -8.07
CA PRO A 58 -5.98 5.26 -8.90
C PRO A 58 -7.04 6.06 -8.13
N HIS A 59 -7.53 7.13 -8.75
CA HIS A 59 -8.60 7.95 -8.19
C HIS A 59 -9.98 7.40 -8.56
N SER A 60 -10.86 7.28 -7.58
CA SER A 60 -12.27 6.98 -7.78
C SER A 60 -13.11 7.82 -6.84
N LYS A 61 -14.32 8.16 -7.29
CA LYS A 61 -15.31 8.90 -6.48
C LYS A 61 -16.00 8.03 -5.44
N ASN A 62 -15.86 6.71 -5.53
CA ASN A 62 -16.60 5.76 -4.69
C ASN A 62 -15.70 5.20 -3.56
N ASP A 63 -16.12 5.35 -2.31
CA ASP A 63 -15.35 4.91 -1.13
C ASP A 63 -15.12 3.40 -1.07
N TYR A 64 -15.97 2.61 -1.73
CA TYR A 64 -15.75 1.18 -1.86
C TYR A 64 -14.50 0.86 -2.69
N PHE A 65 -14.21 1.70 -3.69
CA PHE A 65 -13.06 1.51 -4.56
C PHE A 65 -11.75 1.90 -3.86
N THR A 66 -11.77 2.94 -3.01
CA THR A 66 -10.59 3.35 -2.23
C THR A 66 -10.16 2.27 -1.23
N ASN A 67 -11.12 1.49 -0.71
CA ASN A 67 -10.86 0.36 0.18
C ASN A 67 -10.46 -0.94 -0.55
N SER A 68 -10.57 -0.98 -1.88
CA SER A 68 -10.12 -2.11 -2.68
C SER A 68 -8.60 -2.30 -2.56
N PRO A 69 -8.08 -3.53 -2.66
CA PRO A 69 -6.63 -3.77 -2.56
C PRO A 69 -5.85 -3.00 -3.63
N VAL A 70 -6.42 -2.79 -4.82
CA VAL A 70 -5.75 -2.09 -5.93
C VAL A 70 -5.44 -0.64 -5.59
N CYS A 71 -6.31 0.06 -4.85
CA CYS A 71 -6.03 1.41 -4.36
C CYS A 71 -5.29 1.38 -3.02
N ARG A 72 -5.68 0.48 -2.12
CA ARG A 72 -5.21 0.48 -0.74
C ARG A 72 -3.73 0.12 -0.63
N LEU A 73 -3.27 -0.89 -1.36
CA LEU A 73 -1.88 -1.34 -1.33
C LEU A 73 -0.88 -0.23 -1.69
N PRO A 74 -1.02 0.49 -2.83
CA PRO A 74 -0.12 1.58 -3.18
C PRO A 74 -0.22 2.77 -2.21
N ILE A 75 -1.40 3.04 -1.64
CA ILE A 75 -1.56 4.07 -0.59
C ILE A 75 -0.75 3.69 0.66
N SER A 76 -0.92 2.47 1.16
CA SER A 76 -0.21 1.96 2.33
C SER A 76 1.32 2.01 2.14
N CYS A 77 1.81 1.67 0.95
CA CYS A 77 3.24 1.73 0.63
C CYS A 77 3.76 3.17 0.54
N ASN A 78 3.03 4.07 -0.12
CA ASN A 78 3.41 5.48 -0.18
C ASN A 78 3.46 6.11 1.22
N LEU A 79 2.48 5.79 2.09
CA LEU A 79 2.48 6.25 3.48
C LEU A 79 3.69 5.73 4.27
N PHE A 80 4.04 4.45 4.09
CA PHE A 80 5.20 3.86 4.75
C PHE A 80 6.51 4.56 4.36
N ILE A 81 6.67 4.90 3.07
CA ILE A 81 7.88 5.57 2.56
C ILE A 81 7.98 7.02 3.04
N ILE A 82 6.85 7.71 3.24
CA ILE A 82 6.84 9.07 3.79
C ILE A 82 7.19 9.10 5.28
N LEU A 83 6.92 8.01 6.00
CA LEU A 83 7.14 7.90 7.44
C LEU A 83 8.55 7.41 7.82
N ILE A 84 9.35 6.97 6.85
CA ILE A 84 10.77 6.58 7.01
C ILE A 84 11.66 7.77 6.63
#